data_AF-A0A1E1W6A3-F1
#
_entry.id   AF-A0A1E1W6A3-F1
#
_cell.length_a   1.000
_cell.length_b   1.000
_cell.length_c   1.000
_cell.angle_alpha   90.00
_cell.angle_beta   90.00
_cell.angle_gamma   90.00
#
_symmetry.space_group_name_H-M   'P 1'
#
loop_
_entity.id
_entity.type
_entity.pdbx_description
1 polymer ?
#
loop_
_entity_poly.entity_id
_entity_poly.type
_entity_poly.pdbx_seq_one_letter_code
_entity_poly.pdbx_strand_id
1 'polypeptide(L)'
;LDEPAAHLTALKMKLEQVKWQHQQEINEIKHNHELETAEMRSSFEKEKLRLVAEIRRQSQLELDAAVKFAKTKQWCANCSQEAQFYCCWNTSYCDYPCQRAHWAQHYAVCTQQRSDDGDDARLQPPPDS
;
A
#
# COMPACT_ATOMS: atom_id res chain seq x y z
N LEU A 1 -84.92 7.38 -12.26
CA LEU A 1 -84.51 6.09 -11.65
C LEU A 1 -83.04 5.72 -11.94
N ASP A 2 -82.19 6.64 -12.40
CA ASP A 2 -80.82 6.33 -12.88
C ASP A 2 -79.68 6.94 -12.04
N GLU A 3 -80.04 7.76 -11.05
CA GLU A 3 -79.12 8.57 -10.24
C GLU A 3 -78.12 7.74 -9.39
N PRO A 4 -78.50 6.59 -8.80
CA PRO A 4 -77.56 5.74 -8.06
C PRO A 4 -76.51 5.07 -8.95
N ALA A 5 -76.87 4.69 -10.18
CA ALA A 5 -75.97 4.05 -11.14
C ALA A 5 -74.95 5.05 -11.70
N ALA A 6 -75.37 6.29 -11.95
CA ALA A 6 -74.49 7.38 -12.35
C ALA A 6 -73.47 7.72 -11.24
N HIS A 7 -73.91 7.81 -9.98
CA HIS A 7 -73.03 8.02 -8.82
C HIS A 7 -72.01 6.89 -8.65
N LEU A 8 -72.44 5.63 -8.78
CA LEU A 8 -71.55 4.47 -8.70
C LEU A 8 -70.47 4.51 -9.79
N THR A 9 -70.84 4.91 -11.01
CA THR A 9 -69.91 5.02 -12.14
C THR A 9 -68.90 6.14 -11.91
N ALA A 10 -69.34 7.30 -11.43
CA ALA A 10 -68.47 8.43 -11.11
C ALA A 10 -67.44 8.08 -10.01
N LEU A 11 -67.87 7.34 -8.97
CA LEU A 11 -66.97 6.87 -7.91
C LEU A 11 -65.93 5.87 -8.43
N LYS A 12 -66.33 4.94 -9.30
CA LYS A 12 -65.40 4.01 -9.96
C LYS A 12 -64.34 4.75 -10.78
N MET A 13 -64.74 5.73 -11.57
CA MET A 13 -63.79 6.54 -12.37
C MET A 13 -62.81 7.29 -11.48
N LYS A 14 -63.26 7.90 -10.38
CA LYS A 14 -62.39 8.57 -9.40
C LYS A 14 -61.40 7.61 -8.75
N LEU A 15 -61.85 6.40 -8.39
CA LEU A 15 -61.00 5.38 -7.78
C LEU A 15 -59.90 4.92 -8.74
N GLU A 16 -60.22 4.71 -10.01
CA GLU A 16 -59.22 4.38 -11.04
C GLU A 16 -58.26 5.53 -11.31
N GLN A 17 -58.75 6.78 -11.31
CA GLN A 17 -57.89 7.97 -11.43
C GLN A 17 -56.90 8.07 -10.27
N VAL A 18 -57.35 7.89 -9.02
CA VAL A 18 -56.48 7.94 -7.85
C VAL A 18 -55.45 6.79 -7.86
N LYS A 19 -55.87 5.57 -8.24
CA LYS A 19 -54.93 4.45 -8.41
C LYS A 19 -53.86 4.75 -9.45
N TRP A 20 -54.24 5.32 -10.58
CA TRP A 20 -53.30 5.68 -11.64
C TRP A 20 -52.31 6.74 -11.15
N GLN A 21 -52.79 7.79 -10.48
CA GLN A 21 -51.94 8.84 -9.91
C GLN A 21 -50.95 8.27 -8.89
N HIS A 22 -51.43 7.45 -7.96
CA HIS A 22 -50.57 6.79 -6.98
C HIS A 22 -49.51 5.90 -7.64
N GLN A 23 -49.87 5.17 -8.70
CA GLN A 23 -48.92 4.35 -9.44
C GLN A 23 -47.84 5.20 -10.14
N GLN A 24 -48.19 6.37 -10.66
CA GLN A 24 -47.21 7.32 -11.22
C GLN A 24 -46.27 7.84 -10.14
N GLU A 25 -46.78 8.27 -8.99
CA GLU A 25 -45.97 8.73 -7.85
C GLU A 25 -44.98 7.66 -7.38
N ILE A 26 -45.43 6.40 -7.26
CA ILE A 26 -44.54 5.28 -6.91
C ILE A 26 -43.42 5.12 -7.95
N ASN A 27 -43.75 5.22 -9.24
CA ASN A 27 -42.76 5.06 -10.30
C ASN A 27 -41.73 6.20 -10.30
N GLU A 28 -42.18 7.43 -10.06
CA GLU A 28 -41.31 8.60 -9.95
C GLU A 28 -40.37 8.50 -8.75
N ILE A 29 -40.89 8.12 -7.58
CA ILE A 29 -40.07 7.93 -6.37
C ILE A 29 -39.03 6.83 -6.59
N LYS A 30 -39.42 5.70 -7.20
CA LYS A 30 -38.47 4.61 -7.52
C LYS A 30 -37.37 5.09 -8.45
N HIS A 31 -37.74 5.78 -9.53
CA HIS A 31 -36.76 6.30 -10.48
C HIS A 31 -35.79 7.28 -9.83
N ASN A 32 -36.29 8.23 -9.04
CA ASN A 32 -35.46 9.21 -8.34
C ASN A 32 -34.49 8.53 -7.35
N HIS A 33 -34.97 7.52 -6.62
CA HIS A 33 -34.13 6.78 -5.68
C HIS A 33 -33.04 5.95 -6.39
N GLU A 34 -33.37 5.34 -7.52
CA GLU A 34 -32.40 4.62 -8.35
C GLU A 34 -31.29 5.56 -8.86
N LEU A 35 -31.67 6.78 -9.28
CA LEU A 35 -30.72 7.80 -9.73
C LEU A 35 -29.81 8.26 -8.59
N GLU A 36 -30.38 8.62 -7.43
CA GLU A 36 -29.61 9.05 -6.26
C GLU A 36 -28.62 7.96 -5.81
N THR A 37 -29.07 6.70 -5.81
CA THR A 37 -28.22 5.56 -5.46
C THR A 37 -27.07 5.39 -6.46
N ALA A 38 -27.33 5.56 -7.75
CA ALA A 38 -26.30 5.49 -8.79
C ALA A 38 -25.27 6.63 -8.68
N GLU A 39 -25.74 7.85 -8.44
CA GLU A 39 -24.88 9.03 -8.22
C GLU A 39 -23.99 8.88 -6.98
N MET A 40 -24.55 8.37 -5.90
CA MET A 40 -23.82 8.10 -4.66
C MET A 40 -22.71 7.05 -4.88
N ARG A 41 -23.02 5.96 -5.58
CA ARG A 41 -22.03 4.91 -5.92
C ARG A 41 -20.90 5.47 -6.77
N SER A 42 -21.23 6.22 -7.83
CA SER A 42 -20.25 6.86 -8.71
C SER A 42 -19.35 7.84 -7.95
N SER A 43 -19.95 8.66 -7.07
CA SER A 43 -19.21 9.61 -6.23
C SER A 43 -18.25 8.89 -5.28
N PHE A 44 -18.71 7.81 -4.65
CA PHE A 44 -17.89 6.99 -3.77
C PHE A 44 -16.73 6.32 -4.52
N GLU A 45 -16.98 5.74 -5.69
CA GLU A 45 -15.95 5.10 -6.51
C GLU A 45 -14.88 6.10 -6.97
N LYS A 46 -15.31 7.29 -7.40
CA LYS A 46 -14.39 8.38 -7.77
C LYS A 46 -13.51 8.79 -6.59
N GLU A 47 -14.10 8.97 -5.41
CA GLU A 47 -13.36 9.35 -4.21
C GLU A 47 -12.40 8.25 -3.76
N LYS A 48 -12.84 6.99 -3.80
CA LYS A 48 -11.98 5.82 -3.55
C LYS A 48 -10.77 5.82 -4.49
N LEU A 49 -10.97 6.03 -5.78
CA LEU A 49 -9.87 6.06 -6.76
C LEU A 49 -8.91 7.22 -6.48
N ARG A 50 -9.44 8.40 -6.12
CA ARG A 50 -8.63 9.56 -5.74
C ARG A 50 -7.75 9.25 -4.52
N LEU A 51 -8.33 8.67 -3.47
CA LEU A 51 -7.61 8.30 -2.25
C LEU A 51 -6.54 7.23 -2.50
N VAL A 52 -6.85 6.20 -3.30
CA VAL A 52 -5.87 5.17 -3.67
C VAL A 52 -4.71 5.77 -4.46
N ALA A 53 -4.98 6.68 -5.40
CA ALA A 53 -3.93 7.36 -6.14
C ALA A 53 -3.02 8.19 -5.24
N GLU A 54 -3.61 8.92 -4.29
CA GLU A 54 -2.86 9.74 -3.34
C GLU A 54 -1.99 8.91 -2.39
N ILE A 55 -2.53 7.80 -1.84
CA ILE A 55 -1.75 6.88 -1.00
C ILE A 55 -0.57 6.31 -1.79
N ARG A 56 -0.79 5.87 -3.03
CA ARG A 56 0.30 5.35 -3.89
C ARG A 56 1.38 6.40 -4.13
N ARG A 57 0.99 7.64 -4.43
CA ARG A 57 1.91 8.77 -4.62
C ARG A 57 2.74 9.02 -3.37
N GLN A 58 2.10 9.05 -2.21
CA GLN A 58 2.76 9.29 -0.93
C GLN A 58 3.73 8.15 -0.57
N SER A 59 3.31 6.89 -0.73
CA SER A 59 4.19 5.73 -0.52
C SER A 59 5.40 5.72 -1.45
N GLN A 60 5.24 6.17 -2.70
CA GLN A 60 6.39 6.29 -3.62
C GLN A 60 7.39 7.34 -3.14
N LEU A 61 6.92 8.49 -2.65
CA LEU A 61 7.80 9.52 -2.11
C LEU A 61 8.55 9.05 -0.85
N GLU A 62 7.87 8.31 0.03
CA GLU A 62 8.47 7.72 1.23
C GLU A 62 9.52 6.66 0.86
N LEU A 63 9.22 5.81 -0.13
CA LEU A 63 10.17 4.83 -0.65
C LEU A 63 11.41 5.52 -1.24
N ASP A 64 11.23 6.54 -2.07
CA ASP A 64 12.33 7.29 -2.68
C ASP A 64 13.20 7.95 -1.62
N ALA A 65 12.59 8.51 -0.56
CA ALA A 65 13.30 9.09 0.57
C ALA A 65 14.10 8.03 1.35
N ALA A 66 13.48 6.87 1.64
CA ALA A 66 14.13 5.75 2.32
C ALA A 66 15.33 5.21 1.52
N VAL A 67 15.19 5.06 0.19
CA VAL A 67 16.27 4.62 -0.69
C VAL A 67 17.41 5.63 -0.71
N LYS A 68 17.10 6.93 -0.80
CA LYS A 68 18.12 7.99 -0.74
C LYS A 68 18.87 7.95 0.58
N PHE A 69 18.16 7.82 1.71
CA PHE A 69 18.78 7.67 3.03
C PHE A 69 19.66 6.42 3.10
N ALA A 70 19.16 5.28 2.61
CA ALA A 70 19.92 4.03 2.60
C ALA A 70 21.26 4.17 1.88
N LYS A 71 21.28 4.86 0.74
CA LYS A 71 22.51 5.10 -0.04
C LYS A 71 23.55 5.98 0.65
N THR A 72 23.22 6.66 1.75
CA THR A 72 24.17 7.49 2.52
C THR A 72 24.95 6.72 3.59
N LYS A 73 24.59 5.45 3.83
CA LYS A 73 25.12 4.63 4.92
C LYS A 73 25.78 3.34 4.41
N GLN A 74 26.57 2.71 5.27
CA GLN A 74 27.07 1.35 5.06
C GLN A 74 26.14 0.35 5.78
N TRP A 75 25.93 -0.81 5.17
CA TRP A 75 24.97 -1.80 5.67
C TRP A 75 25.66 -3.14 5.92
N CYS A 76 25.31 -3.77 7.04
CA CYS A 76 25.86 -5.04 7.46
C CYS A 76 25.49 -6.13 6.45
N ALA A 77 26.50 -6.81 5.90
CA ALA A 77 26.32 -7.88 4.92
C ALA A 77 25.57 -9.10 5.49
N ASN A 78 25.52 -9.24 6.83
CA ASN A 78 24.84 -10.36 7.49
C ASN A 78 23.39 -10.06 7.88
N CYS A 79 23.11 -8.87 8.43
CA CYS A 79 21.81 -8.57 9.06
C CYS A 79 21.12 -7.28 8.58
N SER A 80 21.73 -6.57 7.63
CA SER A 80 21.19 -5.32 7.05
C SER A 80 20.98 -4.16 8.03
N GLN A 81 21.52 -4.21 9.25
CA GLN A 81 21.65 -3.06 10.14
C GLN A 81 22.78 -2.13 9.68
N GLU A 82 22.84 -0.90 10.19
CA GLU A 82 23.93 0.03 9.89
C GLU A 82 25.28 -0.58 10.33
N ALA A 83 26.22 -0.66 9.39
CA ALA A 83 27.54 -1.22 9.64
C ALA A 83 28.41 -0.22 10.41
N GLN A 84 29.25 -0.75 11.30
CA GLN A 84 30.17 0.02 12.14
C GLN A 84 31.62 -0.11 11.67
N PHE A 85 31.97 -1.21 11.00
CA PHE A 85 33.29 -1.42 10.46
C PHE A 85 33.25 -2.12 9.10
N TYR A 86 34.34 -1.92 8.35
CA TYR A 86 34.52 -2.40 6.99
C TYR A 86 35.43 -3.63 6.96
N CYS A 87 35.13 -4.59 6.07
CA CYS A 87 36.02 -5.69 5.76
C CYS A 87 36.64 -5.51 4.37
N CYS A 88 35.88 -5.59 3.29
CA CYS A 88 36.41 -5.33 1.94
C CYS A 88 35.33 -4.77 1.01
N TRP A 89 35.61 -4.57 -0.28
CA TRP A 89 34.70 -3.88 -1.19
C TRP A 89 33.29 -4.48 -1.12
N ASN A 90 32.29 -3.64 -0.84
CA ASN A 90 30.90 -4.04 -0.67
C ASN A 90 30.64 -5.06 0.47
N THR A 91 31.50 -5.14 1.49
CA THR A 91 31.29 -5.98 2.69
C THR A 91 31.69 -5.24 3.96
N SER A 92 30.69 -4.88 4.76
CA SER A 92 30.81 -4.21 6.06
C SER A 92 29.94 -4.94 7.10
N TYR A 93 30.19 -4.75 8.39
CA TYR A 93 29.46 -5.42 9.47
C TYR A 93 29.08 -4.46 10.59
N CYS A 94 27.97 -4.73 11.28
CA CYS A 94 27.57 -3.98 12.47
C CYS A 94 28.35 -4.39 13.72
N ASP A 95 28.75 -5.66 13.83
CA ASP A 95 29.52 -6.21 14.95
C ASP A 95 30.25 -7.51 14.55
N TYR A 96 31.24 -7.96 15.33
CA TYR A 96 32.03 -9.16 15.10
C TYR A 96 31.22 -10.47 15.01
N PRO A 97 30.11 -10.68 15.77
CA PRO A 97 29.26 -11.85 15.58
C PRO A 97 28.69 -11.95 14.16
N CYS A 98 28.32 -10.82 13.55
CA CYS A 98 27.82 -10.80 12.17
C CYS A 98 28.93 -11.14 11.17
N GLN A 99 30.16 -10.69 11.40
CA GLN A 99 31.31 -11.09 10.58
C GLN A 99 31.56 -12.59 10.66
N ARG A 100 31.62 -13.16 11.87
CA ARG A 100 31.86 -14.60 12.06
C ARG A 100 30.75 -15.45 11.43
N ALA A 101 29.49 -15.03 11.55
CA ALA A 101 28.35 -15.74 10.96
C ALA A 101 28.40 -15.74 9.42
N HIS A 102 28.76 -14.61 8.81
CA HIS A 102 28.87 -14.49 7.35
C HIS A 102 30.18 -15.06 6.78
N TRP A 103 31.18 -15.32 7.63
CA TRP A 103 32.55 -15.63 7.21
C TRP A 103 32.66 -16.81 6.25
N ALA A 104 31.95 -17.92 6.50
CA ALA A 104 32.01 -19.09 5.63
C ALA A 104 31.60 -18.79 4.18
N GLN A 105 30.70 -17.82 3.96
CA GLN A 105 30.27 -17.38 2.64
C GLN A 105 31.21 -16.32 2.07
N HIS A 106 31.67 -15.40 2.92
CA HIS A 106 32.52 -14.28 2.51
C HIS A 106 33.98 -14.69 2.19
N TYR A 107 34.50 -15.71 2.88
CA TYR A 107 35.92 -16.11 2.84
C TYR A 107 36.47 -16.21 1.42
N ALA A 108 35.78 -16.93 0.54
CA ALA A 108 36.24 -17.19 -0.83
C ALA A 108 36.34 -15.92 -1.71
N VAL A 109 35.63 -14.85 -1.36
CA VAL A 109 35.55 -13.61 -2.15
C VAL A 109 36.18 -12.41 -1.44
N CYS A 110 36.75 -12.60 -0.25
CA CYS A 110 37.38 -11.55 0.52
C CYS A 110 38.62 -11.02 -0.21
N THR A 111 38.65 -9.73 -0.53
CA THR A 111 39.78 -9.14 -1.24
C THR A 111 40.93 -8.74 -0.32
N GLN A 112 40.69 -8.59 0.99
CA GLN A 112 41.77 -8.34 1.95
C GLN A 112 42.63 -9.58 2.18
N GLN A 113 42.02 -10.77 2.19
CA GLN A 113 42.77 -12.01 2.36
C GLN A 113 43.77 -12.26 1.21
N ARG A 114 43.37 -11.95 -0.03
CA ARG A 114 44.24 -12.11 -1.21
C ARG A 114 45.39 -11.10 -1.26
N SER A 115 45.30 -10.02 -0.49
CA SER A 115 46.36 -9.02 -0.35
C SER A 115 47.34 -9.35 0.77
N ASP A 116 46.96 -10.22 1.71
CA ASP A 116 47.76 -10.59 2.89
C ASP A 116 48.72 -11.76 2.60
N ASP A 117 48.52 -12.51 1.51
CA ASP A 117 49.46 -13.53 1.01
C ASP A 117 50.82 -12.95 0.52
N GLY A 118 51.05 -11.64 0.66
CA GLY A 118 52.26 -10.93 0.25
C GLY A 118 53.03 -10.20 1.36
N ASP A 119 52.57 -10.23 2.62
CA ASP A 119 53.20 -9.44 3.70
C ASP A 119 53.02 -10.10 5.09
N ASP A 120 53.32 -11.40 5.20
CA ASP A 120 53.39 -12.16 6.47
C ASP A 120 54.64 -11.77 7.30
N ALA A 121 54.71 -10.51 7.75
CA ALA A 121 55.77 -10.07 8.67
C ALA A 121 55.37 -8.94 9.65
N ARG A 122 54.10 -8.52 9.73
CA ARG A 122 53.77 -7.31 10.52
C ARG A 122 52.64 -7.35 11.54
N LEU A 123 52.04 -8.51 11.80
CA LEU A 123 51.01 -8.62 12.85
C LEU A 123 51.24 -9.85 13.73
N GLN A 124 52.34 -9.87 14.48
CA GLN A 124 52.37 -10.57 15.76
C GLN A 124 52.03 -9.56 16.88
N PRO A 125 50.98 -9.79 17.69
CA PRO A 125 50.81 -9.04 18.93
C PRO A 125 51.98 -9.40 19.88
N PRO A 126 52.48 -8.44 20.69
CA PRO A 126 53.55 -8.72 21.65
C PRO A 126 53.08 -9.76 22.69
N PRO A 127 53.95 -10.67 23.15
CA PRO A 127 53.59 -11.60 24.22
C PRO A 127 53.41 -10.85 25.54
N ASP A 128 52.30 -11.12 26.22
CA ASP A 128 51.96 -10.54 27.52
C ASP A 128 53.06 -10.80 28.57
N SER A 129 53.40 -9.77 29.34
CA SER A 129 54.19 -9.82 30.59
C SER A 129 53.30 -9.61 31.79
#